data_AF-A0AAW2FNY7-F1
#
_entry.id   AF-A0AAW2FNY7-F1
#
_cell.length_a   1.000
_cell.length_b   1.000
_cell.length_c   1.000
_cell.angle_alpha   90.00
_cell.angle_beta   90.00
_cell.angle_gamma   90.00
#
_symmetry.space_group_name_H-M   'P 1'
#
loop_
_entity.id
_entity.type
_entity.pdbx_description
1 polymer ?
#
loop_
_entity_poly.entity_id
_entity_poly.type
_entity_poly.pdbx_seq_one_letter_code
_entity_poly.pdbx_strand_id
1 'polypeptide(L)'
;MKYFLLVISVLSMGTTSLSQMRVEYEWKYFDLLWDSPKQRQDAIDSGTYDPKGAFLFDVDKALDGRVFITAVRDKGIPVSVLTVSDKHGESGPLLRPYPDWSWYKDDCKGITGGVYNLEIKCNHLFIVDGGRIGENQLCLPQLLIFDLSTDKLVKRVTVPIEIAHNKTRIGLIASNFVHLPNCRNVKNEAIVFMGDTEGAGLVVYNARNENLCRIESDFMKPTSWTIVVENQTYPFGDTMYGLTIIGDDLYYAALAGSKIYQVKYSKLIQCSEKDIAEANQQTKLVGDINGQTTMLTSDRCAIFFNDIAKASIMCADITKEITSQKVRYCSTLIISMLTFLFLLINLIFRSLLRTIQDSNF
;
A
#
# COMPACT_ATOMS: atom_id res chain seq x y z
N MET A 1 -56.50 28.86 -35.11
CA MET A 1 -55.10 28.91 -34.63
C MET A 1 -54.81 27.65 -33.84
N LYS A 2 -54.01 26.73 -34.38
CA LYS A 2 -53.57 25.51 -33.68
C LYS A 2 -52.25 25.84 -32.98
N TYR A 3 -52.23 25.82 -31.65
CA TYR A 3 -51.03 26.08 -30.86
C TYR A 3 -50.11 24.85 -30.92
N PHE A 4 -48.90 25.05 -31.42
CA PHE A 4 -47.82 24.07 -31.46
C PHE A 4 -47.27 23.91 -30.03
N LEU A 5 -47.45 22.73 -29.42
CA LEU A 5 -46.80 22.36 -28.16
C LEU A 5 -45.35 21.95 -28.47
N LEU A 6 -44.41 22.85 -28.18
CA LEU A 6 -42.97 22.59 -28.23
C LEU A 6 -42.57 21.88 -26.93
N VAL A 7 -42.37 20.57 -26.97
CA VAL A 7 -41.83 19.79 -25.85
C VAL A 7 -40.32 20.03 -25.79
N ILE A 8 -39.88 20.89 -24.88
CA ILE A 8 -38.47 21.06 -24.57
C ILE A 8 -38.05 19.89 -23.68
N SER A 9 -37.34 18.93 -24.28
CA SER A 9 -36.61 17.91 -23.53
C SER A 9 -35.47 18.58 -22.77
N VAL A 10 -35.64 18.75 -21.45
CA VAL A 10 -34.56 19.17 -20.56
C VAL A 10 -33.63 17.97 -20.37
N LEU A 11 -32.62 17.88 -21.23
CA LEU A 11 -31.43 17.08 -20.96
C LEU A 11 -30.76 17.64 -19.70
N SER A 12 -31.13 17.08 -18.55
CA SER A 12 -30.35 17.21 -17.32
C SER A 12 -29.01 16.51 -17.55
N MET A 13 -28.05 17.22 -18.13
CA MET A 13 -26.65 16.89 -17.96
C MET A 13 -26.32 17.25 -16.51
N GLY A 14 -26.56 16.31 -15.61
CA GLY A 14 -26.00 16.36 -14.27
C GLY A 14 -24.49 16.41 -14.42
N THR A 15 -23.90 17.60 -14.31
CA THR A 15 -22.46 17.75 -14.13
C THR A 15 -22.16 17.11 -12.79
N THR A 16 -21.64 15.88 -12.79
CA THR A 16 -21.07 15.30 -11.57
C THR A 16 -19.92 16.21 -11.19
N SER A 17 -20.10 17.01 -10.14
CA SER A 17 -19.00 17.81 -9.61
C SER A 17 -17.92 16.83 -9.18
N LEU A 18 -16.79 16.82 -9.90
CA LEU A 18 -15.58 16.16 -9.42
C LEU A 18 -15.21 16.87 -8.12
N SER A 19 -15.39 16.21 -6.97
CA SER A 19 -14.93 16.74 -5.70
C SER A 19 -13.42 16.95 -5.81
N GLN A 20 -12.95 18.20 -5.75
CA GLN A 20 -11.53 18.49 -5.67
C GLN A 20 -10.99 17.89 -4.36
N MET A 21 -9.90 17.14 -4.45
CA MET A 21 -9.21 16.62 -3.27
C MET A 21 -8.70 17.78 -2.42
N ARG A 22 -8.93 17.69 -1.11
CA ARG A 22 -8.42 18.65 -0.13
C ARG A 22 -7.11 18.12 0.43
N VAL A 23 -6.09 18.97 0.45
CA VAL A 23 -4.84 18.67 1.16
C VAL A 23 -5.10 18.72 2.67
N GLU A 24 -4.86 17.60 3.36
CA GLU A 24 -4.93 17.53 4.83
C GLU A 24 -3.59 17.86 5.48
N TYR A 25 -2.49 17.33 4.93
CA TYR A 25 -1.14 17.54 5.44
C TYR A 25 -0.16 17.74 4.29
N GLU A 26 0.87 18.54 4.54
CA GLU A 26 1.93 18.87 3.58
C GLU A 26 3.27 18.99 4.31
N TRP A 27 4.33 18.55 3.62
CA TRP A 27 5.72 18.66 4.08
C TRP A 27 6.60 19.13 2.93
N LYS A 28 7.55 20.02 3.24
CA LYS A 28 8.67 20.35 2.32
C LYS A 28 9.78 19.30 2.37
N TYR A 29 9.97 18.72 3.54
CA TYR A 29 10.98 17.73 3.88
C TYR A 29 10.55 16.95 5.12
N PHE A 30 11.11 15.76 5.31
CA PHE A 30 10.79 14.88 6.43
C PHE A 30 11.38 15.43 7.74
N ASP A 31 10.58 15.54 8.79
CA ASP A 31 11.08 15.87 10.13
C ASP A 31 10.36 15.13 11.25
N LEU A 32 11.13 14.80 12.28
CA LEU A 32 10.74 13.90 13.34
C LEU A 32 10.47 14.66 14.64
N LEU A 33 9.55 14.12 15.44
CA LEU A 33 9.39 14.54 16.82
C LEU A 33 10.46 13.87 17.70
N TRP A 34 11.53 14.61 17.96
CA TRP A 34 12.64 14.18 18.80
C TRP A 34 12.34 14.30 20.31
N ASP A 35 12.84 13.37 21.11
CA ASP A 35 12.74 13.39 22.58
C ASP A 35 13.55 14.54 23.18
N SER A 36 14.65 14.93 22.52
CA SER A 36 15.44 16.10 22.90
C SER A 36 16.19 16.71 21.71
N PRO A 37 16.56 17.99 21.78
CA PRO A 37 17.43 18.61 20.77
C PRO A 37 18.77 17.88 20.61
N LYS A 38 19.29 17.29 21.70
CA LYS A 38 20.51 16.49 21.68
C LYS A 38 20.36 15.21 20.86
N GLN A 39 19.26 14.49 21.02
CA GLN A 39 18.97 13.29 20.21
C GLN A 39 18.96 13.62 18.72
N ARG A 40 18.31 14.74 18.35
CA ARG A 40 18.31 15.22 16.96
C ARG A 40 19.72 15.53 16.46
N GLN A 41 20.49 16.29 17.24
CA GLN A 41 21.84 16.69 16.83
C GLN A 41 22.76 15.47 16.70
N ASP A 42 22.74 14.55 17.65
CA ASP A 42 23.52 13.31 17.61
C ASP A 42 23.13 12.45 16.37
N ALA A 43 21.86 12.42 15.98
CA ALA A 43 21.39 11.73 14.78
C ALA A 43 21.86 12.39 13.46
N ILE A 44 21.92 13.72 13.42
CA ILE A 44 22.46 14.49 12.29
C ILE A 44 23.97 14.27 12.18
N ASP A 45 24.70 14.43 13.29
CA ASP A 45 26.15 14.34 13.34
C ASP A 45 26.65 12.93 12.98
N SER A 46 25.88 11.90 13.33
CA SER A 46 26.16 10.51 12.94
C SER A 46 25.72 10.16 11.52
N GLY A 47 24.95 11.02 10.84
CA GLY A 47 24.34 10.73 9.54
C GLY A 47 23.19 9.72 9.58
N THR A 48 22.72 9.37 10.78
CA THR A 48 21.55 8.48 10.96
C THR A 48 20.25 9.20 10.57
N TYR A 49 20.26 10.54 10.55
CA TYR A 49 19.16 11.37 10.10
C TYR A 49 19.61 12.43 9.09
N ASP A 50 18.96 12.44 7.91
CA ASP A 50 19.06 13.49 6.91
C ASP A 50 17.63 13.95 6.52
N PRO A 51 17.22 15.19 6.88
CA PRO A 51 15.88 15.69 6.59
C PRO A 51 15.54 15.70 5.10
N LYS A 52 16.55 15.76 4.21
CA LYS A 52 16.36 15.78 2.75
C LYS A 52 16.34 14.40 2.11
N GLY A 53 16.71 13.35 2.86
CA GLY A 53 16.94 12.01 2.32
C GLY A 53 15.73 11.09 2.33
N ALA A 54 14.63 11.47 3.00
CA ALA A 54 13.53 10.55 3.26
C ALA A 54 12.38 10.63 2.26
N PHE A 55 11.94 9.47 1.81
CA PHE A 55 10.69 9.28 1.08
C PHE A 55 9.62 8.66 1.98
N LEU A 56 8.39 9.13 1.85
CA LEU A 56 7.22 8.55 2.50
C LEU A 56 6.52 7.61 1.52
N PHE A 57 6.12 6.42 1.99
CA PHE A 57 5.67 5.35 1.09
C PHE A 57 4.17 5.09 1.12
N ASP A 58 3.58 5.07 2.30
CA ASP A 58 2.17 4.73 2.50
C ASP A 58 1.56 5.51 3.66
N VAL A 59 0.23 5.59 3.67
CA VAL A 59 -0.54 6.21 4.73
C VAL A 59 -1.82 5.44 5.00
N ASP A 60 -2.19 5.38 6.27
CA ASP A 60 -3.52 4.94 6.68
C ASP A 60 -3.99 5.71 7.91
N LYS A 61 -5.31 5.84 8.07
CA LYS A 61 -5.94 6.58 9.17
C LYS A 61 -6.65 5.62 10.11
N ALA A 62 -6.29 5.67 11.38
CA ALA A 62 -6.96 4.93 12.44
C ALA A 62 -8.30 5.58 12.82
N LEU A 63 -9.19 4.79 13.44
CA LEU A 63 -10.51 5.22 13.89
C LEU A 63 -10.45 6.32 14.96
N ASP A 64 -9.36 6.39 15.71
CA ASP A 64 -9.12 7.43 16.71
C ASP A 64 -8.57 8.74 16.09
N GLY A 65 -8.45 8.80 14.76
CA GLY A 65 -8.02 9.97 14.01
C GLY A 65 -6.52 10.03 13.76
N ARG A 66 -5.69 9.16 14.35
CA ARG A 66 -4.25 9.11 14.07
C ARG A 66 -4.00 8.75 12.61
N VAL A 67 -3.10 9.50 11.97
CA VAL A 67 -2.64 9.23 10.60
C VAL A 67 -1.27 8.58 10.68
N PHE A 68 -1.18 7.35 10.21
CA PHE A 68 0.03 6.55 10.15
C PHE A 68 0.69 6.74 8.81
N ILE A 69 2.01 6.92 8.81
CA ILE A 69 2.82 7.11 7.62
C ILE A 69 3.99 6.12 7.68
N THR A 70 4.40 5.61 6.52
CA THR A 70 5.58 4.75 6.43
C THR A 70 6.76 5.42 5.75
N ALA A 71 7.95 4.99 6.13
CA ALA A 71 9.22 5.32 5.50
C ALA A 71 10.09 4.06 5.43
N VAL A 72 11.09 4.06 4.55
CA VAL A 72 12.06 2.97 4.45
C VAL A 72 13.30 3.34 5.25
N ARG A 73 13.67 2.51 6.23
CA ARG A 73 14.91 2.71 6.97
C ARG A 73 16.09 2.52 6.01
N ASP A 74 16.88 3.57 5.89
CA ASP A 74 18.11 3.62 5.10
C ASP A 74 19.00 4.71 5.72
N LYS A 75 20.15 4.98 5.11
CA LYS A 75 21.03 6.08 5.49
C LYS A 75 20.22 7.39 5.54
N GLY A 76 20.20 8.03 6.70
CA GLY A 76 19.47 9.27 6.94
C GLY A 76 18.00 9.09 7.36
N ILE A 77 17.48 7.85 7.44
CA ILE A 77 16.08 7.58 7.80
C ILE A 77 16.06 6.59 8.98
N PRO A 78 15.95 7.08 10.23
CA PRO A 78 16.09 6.22 11.41
C PRO A 78 14.87 5.34 11.70
N VAL A 79 13.69 5.65 11.15
CA VAL A 79 12.39 5.09 11.54
C VAL A 79 11.53 4.80 10.32
N SER A 80 10.70 3.76 10.41
CA SER A 80 9.86 3.29 9.28
C SER A 80 8.36 3.39 9.50
N VAL A 81 7.86 3.51 10.72
CA VAL A 81 6.42 3.70 11.00
C VAL A 81 6.22 4.91 11.89
N LEU A 82 5.37 5.81 11.46
CA LEU A 82 5.24 7.14 12.02
C LEU A 82 3.76 7.47 12.22
N THR A 83 3.48 8.40 13.12
CA THR A 83 2.19 9.06 13.24
C THR A 83 2.36 10.56 13.06
N VAL A 84 1.39 11.22 12.41
CA VAL A 84 1.34 12.67 12.34
C VAL A 84 1.05 13.23 13.73
N SER A 85 1.88 14.16 14.22
CA SER A 85 1.67 14.82 15.51
C SER A 85 1.08 16.22 15.36
N ASP A 86 0.51 16.75 16.44
CA ASP A 86 -0.02 18.13 16.47
C ASP A 86 1.09 19.20 16.54
N LYS A 87 2.35 18.81 16.78
CA LYS A 87 3.49 19.73 16.83
C LYS A 87 3.96 20.03 15.42
N HIS A 88 4.39 21.27 15.18
CA HIS A 88 4.81 21.71 13.85
C HIS A 88 6.29 22.13 13.87
N GLY A 89 7.01 21.73 12.82
CA GLY A 89 8.32 22.24 12.47
C GLY A 89 8.23 23.21 11.29
N GLU A 90 9.38 23.59 10.73
CA GLU A 90 9.43 24.53 9.58
C GLU A 90 8.85 23.92 8.29
N SER A 91 8.89 22.59 8.16
CA SER A 91 8.44 21.86 6.98
C SER A 91 6.96 21.53 6.99
N GLY A 92 6.37 21.35 8.19
CA GLY A 92 5.04 20.81 8.38
C GLY A 92 4.88 20.17 9.77
N PRO A 93 3.81 19.38 10.00
CA PRO A 93 3.62 18.63 11.24
C PRO A 93 4.78 17.66 11.50
N LEU A 94 5.28 17.58 12.73
CA LEU A 94 6.36 16.63 13.06
C LEU A 94 5.82 15.20 13.10
N LEU A 95 6.61 14.25 12.61
CA LEU A 95 6.27 12.83 12.59
C LEU A 95 6.80 12.13 13.84
N ARG A 96 5.93 11.45 14.59
CA ARG A 96 6.29 10.71 15.80
C ARG A 96 6.52 9.24 15.46
N PRO A 97 7.66 8.62 15.81
CA PRO A 97 7.87 7.19 15.68
C PRO A 97 6.81 6.38 16.42
N TYR A 98 6.28 5.35 15.76
CA TYR A 98 5.28 4.46 16.33
C TYR A 98 5.87 3.08 16.66
N PRO A 99 5.51 2.46 17.80
CA PRO A 99 4.85 3.11 18.95
C PRO A 99 5.71 4.20 19.60
N ASP A 100 7.03 4.01 19.60
CA ASP A 100 8.02 4.94 20.13
C ASP A 100 9.44 4.57 19.63
N TRP A 101 10.44 5.38 19.99
CA TRP A 101 11.84 5.18 19.61
C TRP A 101 12.45 3.84 20.04
N SER A 102 11.91 3.18 21.08
CA SER A 102 12.46 1.90 21.57
C SER A 102 12.29 0.75 20.58
N TRP A 103 11.39 0.90 19.61
CA TRP A 103 11.13 -0.07 18.54
C TRP A 103 12.10 0.00 17.35
N TYR A 104 12.98 1.00 17.31
CA TYR A 104 13.89 1.24 16.18
C TYR A 104 15.35 0.92 16.53
N LYS A 105 15.52 -0.13 17.35
CA LYS A 105 16.83 -0.71 17.64
C LYS A 105 17.19 -1.77 16.60
N ASP A 106 18.46 -1.80 16.25
CA ASP A 106 19.01 -2.75 15.28
C ASP A 106 19.34 -4.11 15.93
N ASP A 107 18.37 -4.65 16.69
CA ASP A 107 18.51 -5.90 17.46
C ASP A 107 17.48 -6.99 17.06
N CYS A 108 16.75 -6.77 15.96
CA CYS A 108 15.70 -7.63 15.43
C CYS A 108 14.50 -7.88 16.36
N LYS A 109 14.38 -7.15 17.49
CA LYS A 109 13.22 -7.24 18.38
C LYS A 109 12.15 -6.20 18.09
N GLY A 110 12.50 -5.15 17.37
CA GLY A 110 11.61 -4.06 17.00
C GLY A 110 11.08 -4.16 15.56
N ILE A 111 10.86 -2.98 14.97
CA ILE A 111 10.67 -2.75 13.53
C ILE A 111 12.05 -2.37 12.99
N THR A 112 12.76 -3.35 12.45
CA THR A 112 14.16 -3.17 12.08
C THR A 112 14.33 -2.75 10.62
N GLY A 113 13.52 -3.26 9.71
CA GLY A 113 13.63 -2.90 8.31
C GLY A 113 12.78 -1.71 7.87
N GLY A 114 12.89 -1.39 6.58
CA GLY A 114 11.95 -0.53 5.89
C GLY A 114 10.55 -1.13 5.84
N VAL A 115 9.56 -0.29 6.10
CA VAL A 115 8.14 -0.62 5.94
C VAL A 115 7.64 0.20 4.77
N TYR A 116 7.24 -0.47 3.70
CA TYR A 116 6.77 0.21 2.49
C TYR A 116 5.27 0.43 2.52
N ASN A 117 4.52 -0.48 3.15
CA ASN A 117 3.06 -0.41 3.24
C ASN A 117 2.58 -1.01 4.56
N LEU A 118 1.48 -0.43 5.06
CA LEU A 118 0.75 -0.90 6.23
C LEU A 118 -0.74 -1.01 5.92
N GLU A 119 -1.46 -1.71 6.78
CA GLU A 119 -2.92 -1.72 6.74
C GLU A 119 -3.46 -1.65 8.16
N ILE A 120 -4.39 -0.74 8.39
CA ILE A 120 -5.19 -0.73 9.61
C ILE A 120 -6.50 -1.42 9.29
N LYS A 121 -6.88 -2.41 10.09
CA LYS A 121 -8.19 -3.08 9.96
C LYS A 121 -8.70 -3.49 11.33
N CYS A 122 -9.99 -3.25 11.59
CA CYS A 122 -10.59 -3.55 12.89
C CYS A 122 -9.80 -3.00 14.09
N ASN A 123 -9.33 -1.75 14.00
CA ASN A 123 -8.46 -1.09 15.00
C ASN A 123 -7.15 -1.84 15.31
N HIS A 124 -6.65 -2.63 14.37
CA HIS A 124 -5.33 -3.26 14.45
C HIS A 124 -4.48 -2.79 13.29
N LEU A 125 -3.21 -2.49 13.57
CA LEU A 125 -2.22 -2.11 12.58
C LEU A 125 -1.36 -3.31 12.20
N PHE A 126 -1.35 -3.61 10.90
CA PHE A 126 -0.57 -4.67 10.29
C PHE A 126 0.63 -4.04 9.58
N ILE A 127 1.82 -4.42 10.02
CA ILE A 127 3.10 -3.95 9.49
C ILE A 127 3.85 -5.14 8.92
N VAL A 128 4.28 -5.03 7.67
CA VAL A 128 5.26 -5.94 7.09
C VAL A 128 6.62 -5.25 7.13
N ASP A 129 7.52 -5.83 7.91
CA ASP A 129 8.91 -5.42 8.02
C ASP A 129 9.76 -6.42 7.22
N GLY A 130 10.39 -5.95 6.14
CA GLY A 130 11.23 -6.76 5.28
C GLY A 130 12.57 -7.18 5.91
N GLY A 131 12.93 -6.62 7.07
CA GLY A 131 14.18 -6.93 7.78
C GLY A 131 15.44 -6.33 7.15
N ARG A 132 15.29 -5.39 6.20
CA ARG A 132 16.39 -4.71 5.50
C ARG A 132 16.52 -3.24 5.87
N ILE A 133 17.76 -2.78 6.08
CA ILE A 133 18.12 -1.35 6.15
C ILE A 133 18.91 -1.03 4.87
N GLY A 134 18.33 -0.22 3.99
CA GLY A 134 18.77 -0.14 2.60
C GLY A 134 18.79 -1.54 1.97
N GLU A 135 19.91 -1.90 1.34
CA GLU A 135 20.11 -3.23 0.72
C GLU A 135 20.56 -4.32 1.71
N ASN A 136 20.84 -3.97 2.97
CA ASN A 136 21.43 -4.91 3.92
C ASN A 136 20.33 -5.68 4.67
N GLN A 137 20.23 -6.99 4.42
CA GLN A 137 19.38 -7.90 5.19
C GLN A 137 19.96 -8.11 6.60
N LEU A 138 19.36 -7.48 7.60
CA LEU A 138 19.79 -7.55 9.00
C LEU A 138 18.98 -8.57 9.81
N CYS A 139 17.68 -8.65 9.57
CA CYS A 139 16.75 -9.50 10.31
C CYS A 139 15.92 -10.37 9.37
N LEU A 140 15.25 -11.40 9.89
CA LEU A 140 14.25 -12.12 9.11
C LEU A 140 13.03 -11.19 8.85
N PRO A 141 12.41 -11.27 7.67
CA PRO A 141 11.15 -10.59 7.40
C PRO A 141 10.08 -11.01 8.41
N GLN A 142 9.16 -10.12 8.72
CA GLN A 142 8.14 -10.36 9.73
C GLN A 142 6.85 -9.58 9.49
N LEU A 143 5.75 -10.17 9.91
CA LEU A 143 4.47 -9.51 10.08
C LEU A 143 4.27 -9.18 11.57
N LEU A 144 3.98 -7.91 11.85
CA LEU A 144 3.68 -7.39 13.17
C LEU A 144 2.23 -6.91 13.21
N ILE A 145 1.49 -7.34 14.22
CA ILE A 145 0.10 -6.92 14.45
C ILE A 145 0.04 -6.19 15.78
N PHE A 146 -0.29 -4.91 15.74
CA PHE A 146 -0.51 -4.07 16.91
C PHE A 146 -2.00 -3.85 17.14
N ASP A 147 -2.43 -3.88 18.39
CA ASP A 147 -3.74 -3.39 18.81
C ASP A 147 -3.65 -1.88 19.07
N LEU A 148 -4.32 -1.08 18.24
CA LEU A 148 -4.24 0.38 18.31
C LEU A 148 -4.96 0.95 19.54
N SER A 149 -5.79 0.18 20.24
CA SER A 149 -6.40 0.64 21.50
C SER A 149 -5.39 0.71 22.65
N THR A 150 -4.32 -0.08 22.58
CA THR A 150 -3.29 -0.17 23.62
C THR A 150 -1.88 0.15 23.12
N ASP A 151 -1.72 0.33 21.80
CA ASP A 151 -0.45 0.45 21.08
C ASP A 151 0.53 -0.70 21.37
N LYS A 152 -0.01 -1.88 21.70
CA LYS A 152 0.79 -3.08 22.02
C LYS A 152 0.82 -4.04 20.85
N LEU A 153 1.98 -4.64 20.65
CA LEU A 153 2.13 -5.79 19.77
C LEU A 153 1.34 -6.97 20.34
N VAL A 154 0.40 -7.49 19.56
CA VAL A 154 -0.45 -8.63 19.94
C VAL A 154 -0.10 -9.91 19.20
N LYS A 155 0.63 -9.83 18.09
CA LYS A 155 1.18 -10.99 17.36
C LYS A 155 2.41 -10.58 16.56
N ARG A 156 3.42 -11.45 16.55
CA ARG A 156 4.57 -11.42 15.64
C ARG A 156 4.60 -12.74 14.87
N VAL A 157 4.82 -12.66 13.57
CA VAL A 157 5.00 -13.81 12.69
C VAL A 157 6.30 -13.61 11.95
N THR A 158 7.30 -14.44 12.23
CA THR A 158 8.55 -14.44 11.49
C THR A 158 8.36 -15.21 10.19
N VAL A 159 8.78 -14.63 9.08
CA VAL A 159 8.73 -15.26 7.75
C VAL A 159 10.12 -15.77 7.41
N PRO A 160 10.34 -17.10 7.35
CA PRO A 160 11.61 -17.66 6.91
C PRO A 160 11.99 -17.18 5.51
N ILE A 161 13.29 -17.01 5.25
CA ILE A 161 13.79 -16.55 3.94
C ILE A 161 13.37 -17.49 2.80
N GLU A 162 13.23 -18.78 3.09
CA GLU A 162 12.75 -19.82 2.17
C GLU A 162 11.32 -19.57 1.68
N ILE A 163 10.52 -18.84 2.47
CA ILE A 163 9.15 -18.46 2.12
C ILE A 163 9.13 -17.02 1.60
N ALA A 164 9.89 -16.12 2.22
CA ALA A 164 9.92 -14.72 1.85
C ALA A 164 10.51 -14.49 0.46
N HIS A 165 11.53 -15.26 0.08
CA HIS A 165 12.26 -15.08 -1.18
C HIS A 165 11.91 -16.19 -2.18
N ASN A 166 12.16 -15.90 -3.45
CA ASN A 166 12.02 -16.91 -4.49
C ASN A 166 13.12 -17.98 -4.41
N LYS A 167 13.04 -19.00 -5.28
CA LYS A 167 14.03 -20.09 -5.37
C LYS A 167 15.48 -19.64 -5.61
N THR A 168 15.69 -18.44 -6.14
CA THR A 168 17.01 -17.82 -6.35
C THR A 168 17.48 -16.97 -5.16
N ARG A 169 16.75 -17.02 -4.03
CA ARG A 169 17.03 -16.28 -2.79
C ARG A 169 16.91 -14.76 -2.92
N ILE A 170 16.19 -14.27 -3.93
CA ILE A 170 15.86 -12.86 -4.14
C ILE A 170 14.43 -12.62 -3.65
N GLY A 171 14.21 -11.57 -2.87
CA GLY A 171 12.88 -11.19 -2.44
C GLY A 171 12.85 -10.08 -1.39
N LEU A 172 11.84 -9.23 -1.45
CA LEU A 172 11.56 -8.15 -0.52
C LEU A 172 10.05 -8.06 -0.35
N ILE A 173 9.54 -8.54 0.79
CA ILE A 173 8.12 -8.38 1.10
C ILE A 173 7.87 -6.92 1.47
N ALA A 174 7.11 -6.21 0.64
CA ALA A 174 6.95 -4.76 0.73
C ALA A 174 5.48 -4.30 0.70
N SER A 175 4.52 -5.15 0.38
CA SER A 175 3.10 -4.80 0.49
C SER A 175 2.33 -5.78 1.34
N ASN A 176 1.19 -5.34 1.87
CA ASN A 176 0.21 -6.21 2.51
C ASN A 176 -1.24 -5.83 2.16
N PHE A 177 -2.08 -6.85 2.19
CA PHE A 177 -3.52 -6.73 2.21
C PHE A 177 -4.11 -7.69 3.24
N VAL A 178 -5.02 -7.21 4.09
CA VAL A 178 -5.59 -7.96 5.21
C VAL A 178 -7.05 -8.32 4.90
N HIS A 179 -7.35 -9.60 4.87
CA HIS A 179 -8.71 -10.11 4.87
C HIS A 179 -9.13 -10.54 6.28
N LEU A 180 -10.28 -10.03 6.72
CA LEU A 180 -10.90 -10.36 8.00
C LEU A 180 -12.41 -10.51 7.80
N PRO A 181 -12.99 -11.69 8.05
CA PRO A 181 -14.44 -11.88 7.98
C PRO A 181 -15.20 -11.06 9.03
N ASN A 182 -14.60 -10.83 10.19
CA ASN A 182 -15.16 -10.03 11.28
C ASN A 182 -14.06 -9.48 12.20
N CYS A 183 -14.41 -8.56 13.10
CA CYS A 183 -13.45 -7.89 14.00
C CYS A 183 -13.31 -8.53 15.40
N ARG A 184 -13.84 -9.73 15.66
CA ARG A 184 -13.87 -10.30 17.04
C ARG A 184 -12.54 -10.82 17.52
N ASN A 185 -11.76 -11.47 16.65
CA ASN A 185 -10.51 -12.12 17.02
C ASN A 185 -9.41 -11.86 15.97
N VAL A 186 -9.17 -10.58 15.72
CA VAL A 186 -8.36 -10.06 14.60
C VAL A 186 -7.03 -10.81 14.44
N LYS A 187 -6.24 -10.91 15.51
CA LYS A 187 -4.90 -11.53 15.47
C LYS A 187 -4.89 -13.04 15.17
N ASN A 188 -6.01 -13.73 15.34
CA ASN A 188 -6.14 -15.18 15.14
C ASN A 188 -7.08 -15.54 13.97
N GLU A 189 -7.77 -14.57 13.37
CA GLU A 189 -8.65 -14.79 12.23
C GLU A 189 -8.20 -14.07 10.95
N ALA A 190 -7.20 -13.19 11.05
CA ALA A 190 -6.65 -12.48 9.88
C ALA A 190 -6.03 -13.45 8.87
N ILE A 191 -6.32 -13.19 7.60
CA ILE A 191 -5.57 -13.72 6.47
C ILE A 191 -4.83 -12.54 5.86
N VAL A 192 -3.51 -12.64 5.78
CA VAL A 192 -2.65 -11.57 5.30
C VAL A 192 -1.96 -12.02 4.02
N PHE A 193 -2.14 -11.26 2.96
CA PHE A 193 -1.47 -11.44 1.67
C PHE A 193 -0.35 -10.42 1.60
N MET A 194 0.88 -10.86 1.35
CA MET A 194 2.05 -9.98 1.37
C MET A 194 2.82 -10.09 0.06
N GLY A 195 2.93 -8.97 -0.66
CA GLY A 195 3.57 -8.92 -1.97
C GLY A 195 5.10 -8.85 -1.85
N ASP A 196 5.78 -9.72 -2.58
CA ASP A 196 7.24 -9.72 -2.73
C ASP A 196 7.64 -8.97 -4.02
N THR A 197 8.16 -7.75 -3.86
CA THR A 197 8.45 -6.83 -4.97
C THR A 197 9.69 -7.21 -5.76
N GLU A 198 10.68 -7.88 -5.16
CA GLU A 198 11.91 -8.28 -5.87
C GLU A 198 11.83 -9.71 -6.41
N GLY A 199 11.15 -10.60 -5.68
CA GLY A 199 11.12 -12.03 -5.98
C GLY A 199 9.91 -12.49 -6.80
N ALA A 200 8.96 -11.59 -7.12
CA ALA A 200 7.75 -11.87 -7.91
C ALA A 200 6.88 -13.00 -7.32
N GLY A 201 6.51 -12.86 -6.05
CA GLY A 201 5.69 -13.82 -5.35
C GLY A 201 4.69 -13.19 -4.39
N LEU A 202 3.84 -14.04 -3.82
CA LEU A 202 2.87 -13.67 -2.80
C LEU A 202 3.05 -14.57 -1.59
N VAL A 203 3.37 -13.99 -0.44
CA VAL A 203 3.39 -14.73 0.83
C VAL A 203 2.02 -14.63 1.46
N VAL A 204 1.44 -15.77 1.83
CA VAL A 204 0.13 -15.85 2.46
C VAL A 204 0.29 -16.35 3.88
N TYR A 205 -0.23 -15.60 4.83
CA TYR A 205 -0.33 -16.00 6.24
C TYR A 205 -1.80 -16.14 6.63
N ASN A 206 -2.19 -17.31 7.12
CA ASN A 206 -3.53 -17.58 7.63
C ASN A 206 -3.45 -17.80 9.15
N ALA A 207 -3.91 -16.82 9.93
CA ALA A 207 -3.77 -16.83 11.38
C ALA A 207 -4.59 -17.93 12.07
N ARG A 208 -5.63 -18.46 11.42
CA ARG A 208 -6.53 -19.46 12.02
C ARG A 208 -5.85 -20.81 12.23
N ASN A 209 -5.02 -21.20 11.26
CA ASN A 209 -4.28 -22.46 11.26
C ASN A 209 -2.76 -22.25 11.35
N GLU A 210 -2.32 -20.99 11.46
CA GLU A 210 -0.91 -20.59 11.44
C GLU A 210 -0.15 -21.06 10.19
N ASN A 211 -0.87 -21.25 9.07
CA ASN A 211 -0.25 -21.61 7.80
C ASN A 211 0.46 -20.39 7.21
N LEU A 212 1.67 -20.61 6.72
CA LEU A 212 2.50 -19.62 6.06
C LEU A 212 3.11 -20.27 4.81
N CYS A 213 2.87 -19.69 3.64
CA CYS A 213 3.40 -20.22 2.39
C CYS A 213 3.67 -19.13 1.36
N ARG A 214 4.45 -19.49 0.34
CA ARG A 214 4.70 -18.68 -0.83
C ARG A 214 3.91 -19.22 -2.01
N ILE A 215 3.23 -18.33 -2.72
CA ILE A 215 2.58 -18.59 -4.00
C ILE A 215 3.39 -17.88 -5.08
N GLU A 216 3.70 -18.58 -6.16
CA GLU A 216 4.35 -17.99 -7.34
C GLU A 216 3.48 -18.19 -8.58
N SER A 217 3.47 -17.19 -9.45
CA SER A 217 2.81 -17.23 -10.74
C SER A 217 3.58 -16.38 -11.74
N ASP A 218 3.61 -16.78 -13.01
CA ASP A 218 4.19 -16.00 -14.10
C ASP A 218 3.51 -14.63 -14.28
N PHE A 219 2.27 -14.49 -13.81
CA PHE A 219 1.52 -13.24 -13.82
C PHE A 219 1.93 -12.26 -12.71
N MET A 220 2.77 -12.70 -11.77
CA MET A 220 3.35 -11.86 -10.70
C MET A 220 4.64 -11.16 -11.15
N LYS A 221 5.19 -11.54 -12.31
CA LYS A 221 6.38 -10.92 -12.92
C LYS A 221 6.03 -9.56 -13.50
N PRO A 222 7.02 -8.66 -13.67
CA PRO A 222 6.75 -7.32 -14.16
C PRO A 222 6.29 -7.38 -15.62
N THR A 223 5.30 -6.56 -15.97
CA THR A 223 4.83 -6.44 -17.36
C THR A 223 5.70 -5.48 -18.18
N SER A 224 6.50 -4.66 -17.51
CA SER A 224 7.48 -3.73 -18.07
C SER A 224 8.70 -3.67 -17.15
N TRP A 225 9.90 -3.55 -17.72
CA TRP A 225 11.14 -3.32 -16.96
C TRP A 225 11.51 -1.83 -16.85
N THR A 226 10.58 -0.97 -17.25
CA THR A 226 10.73 0.47 -17.21
C THR A 226 9.47 1.12 -16.69
N ILE A 227 9.62 2.31 -16.10
CA ILE A 227 8.53 3.19 -15.68
C ILE A 227 8.60 4.53 -16.41
N VAL A 228 7.44 5.07 -16.79
CA VAL A 228 7.32 6.38 -17.42
C VAL A 228 6.79 7.40 -16.43
N VAL A 229 7.59 8.43 -16.19
CA VAL A 229 7.32 9.55 -15.27
C VAL A 229 7.64 10.85 -15.98
N GLU A 230 6.67 11.77 -16.07
CA GLU A 230 6.85 13.07 -16.76
C GLU A 230 7.45 12.95 -18.18
N ASN A 231 7.00 11.94 -18.94
CA ASN A 231 7.51 11.58 -20.26
C ASN A 231 8.99 11.15 -20.30
N GLN A 232 9.61 10.90 -19.15
CA GLN A 232 10.93 10.28 -19.02
C GLN A 232 10.78 8.80 -18.66
N THR A 233 11.68 7.97 -19.16
CA THR A 233 11.66 6.52 -18.93
C THR A 233 12.83 6.13 -18.05
N TYR A 234 12.56 5.38 -16.97
CA TYR A 234 13.57 4.90 -16.03
C TYR A 234 13.53 3.37 -15.93
N PRO A 235 14.67 2.68 -15.76
CA PRO A 235 14.68 1.27 -15.41
C PRO A 235 13.97 1.06 -14.08
N PHE A 236 13.02 0.11 -14.04
CA PHE A 236 12.25 -0.18 -12.85
C PHE A 236 11.72 -1.61 -12.95
N GLY A 237 12.15 -2.49 -12.03
CA GLY A 237 11.95 -3.94 -12.14
C GLY A 237 11.10 -4.56 -11.04
N ASP A 238 10.49 -3.75 -10.18
CA ASP A 238 9.70 -4.25 -9.06
C ASP A 238 8.40 -4.92 -9.52
N THR A 239 7.88 -5.77 -8.66
CA THR A 239 6.86 -6.75 -9.02
C THR A 239 5.67 -6.69 -8.06
N MET A 240 5.32 -7.76 -7.34
CA MET A 240 4.06 -7.85 -6.60
C MET A 240 3.90 -6.75 -5.55
N TYR A 241 2.90 -5.88 -5.74
CA TYR A 241 2.63 -4.77 -4.81
C TYR A 241 1.15 -4.49 -4.63
N GLY A 242 0.41 -4.14 -5.69
CA GLY A 242 -1.00 -3.78 -5.62
C GLY A 242 -1.88 -5.00 -5.37
N LEU A 243 -2.66 -4.98 -4.27
CA LEU A 243 -3.50 -6.09 -3.82
C LEU A 243 -4.86 -5.56 -3.34
N THR A 244 -5.95 -6.23 -3.71
CA THR A 244 -7.27 -6.00 -3.09
C THR A 244 -8.18 -7.21 -3.23
N ILE A 245 -9.21 -7.31 -2.39
CA ILE A 245 -10.22 -8.38 -2.46
C ILE A 245 -11.60 -7.81 -2.76
N ILE A 246 -12.33 -8.52 -3.63
CA ILE A 246 -13.76 -8.32 -3.84
C ILE A 246 -14.43 -9.69 -3.84
N GLY A 247 -15.32 -9.94 -2.87
CA GLY A 247 -15.91 -11.26 -2.68
C GLY A 247 -14.88 -12.33 -2.34
N ASP A 248 -14.77 -13.36 -3.18
CA ASP A 248 -13.81 -14.49 -3.04
C ASP A 248 -12.55 -14.30 -3.92
N ASP A 249 -12.48 -13.21 -4.69
CA ASP A 249 -11.43 -12.96 -5.66
C ASP A 249 -10.40 -11.96 -5.09
N LEU A 250 -9.13 -12.38 -5.08
CA LEU A 250 -7.97 -11.53 -4.88
C LEU A 250 -7.55 -10.95 -6.23
N TYR A 251 -7.63 -9.63 -6.34
CA TYR A 251 -7.13 -8.86 -7.46
C TYR A 251 -5.72 -8.37 -7.16
N TYR A 252 -4.84 -8.45 -8.14
CA TYR A 252 -3.46 -8.02 -7.98
C TYR A 252 -2.86 -7.44 -9.25
N ALA A 253 -1.86 -6.57 -9.07
CA ALA A 253 -1.06 -5.99 -10.12
C ALA A 253 0.41 -5.89 -9.68
N ALA A 254 1.32 -6.11 -10.63
CA ALA A 254 2.72 -5.77 -10.43
C ALA A 254 2.89 -4.24 -10.34
N LEU A 255 3.87 -3.79 -9.57
CA LEU A 255 4.28 -2.40 -9.44
C LEU A 255 4.77 -1.90 -10.80
N ALA A 256 4.31 -0.71 -11.20
CA ALA A 256 4.49 -0.20 -12.55
C ALA A 256 3.94 -1.12 -13.65
N GLY A 257 3.01 -2.03 -13.31
CA GLY A 257 2.38 -2.94 -14.25
C GLY A 257 1.19 -2.31 -14.96
N SER A 258 0.84 -2.86 -16.14
CA SER A 258 -0.34 -2.44 -16.92
C SER A 258 -1.47 -3.48 -16.92
N LYS A 259 -1.33 -4.55 -16.14
CA LYS A 259 -2.28 -5.66 -16.10
C LYS A 259 -2.79 -5.89 -14.69
N ILE A 260 -4.10 -6.11 -14.58
CA ILE A 260 -4.77 -6.53 -13.36
C ILE A 260 -5.19 -7.98 -13.53
N TYR A 261 -4.77 -8.81 -12.59
CA TYR A 261 -5.08 -10.22 -12.54
C TYR A 261 -6.01 -10.53 -11.39
N GLN A 262 -6.72 -11.66 -11.46
CA GLN A 262 -7.51 -12.18 -10.37
C GLN A 262 -7.23 -13.67 -10.11
N VAL A 263 -7.37 -14.07 -8.85
CA VAL A 263 -7.32 -15.47 -8.41
C VAL A 263 -8.23 -15.64 -7.19
N LYS A 264 -8.87 -16.81 -7.03
CA LYS A 264 -9.69 -17.09 -5.86
C LYS A 264 -8.81 -17.23 -4.62
N TYR A 265 -8.95 -16.34 -3.65
CA TYR A 265 -8.09 -16.39 -2.47
C TYR A 265 -8.37 -17.62 -1.61
N SER A 266 -9.61 -18.14 -1.61
CA SER A 266 -9.98 -19.37 -0.91
C SER A 266 -9.16 -20.59 -1.30
N LYS A 267 -8.56 -20.58 -2.50
CA LYS A 267 -7.64 -21.63 -2.96
C LYS A 267 -6.22 -21.45 -2.43
N LEU A 268 -5.80 -20.22 -2.15
CA LEU A 268 -4.42 -19.92 -1.74
C LEU A 268 -4.20 -20.11 -0.23
N ILE A 269 -5.23 -19.85 0.58
CA ILE A 269 -5.11 -19.72 2.04
C ILE A 269 -4.92 -21.03 2.82
N GLN A 270 -5.07 -22.18 2.15
CA GLN A 270 -4.79 -23.48 2.75
C GLN A 270 -3.33 -23.89 2.59
N CYS A 271 -2.55 -23.21 1.75
CA CYS A 271 -1.15 -23.55 1.48
C CYS A 271 -0.97 -25.01 1.04
N SER A 272 -1.94 -25.58 0.31
CA SER A 272 -1.82 -26.94 -0.21
C SER A 272 -0.84 -26.97 -1.38
N GLU A 273 -0.04 -28.03 -1.50
CA GLU A 273 0.92 -28.19 -2.61
C GLU A 273 0.22 -28.11 -3.97
N LYS A 274 -1.00 -28.65 -4.06
CA LYS A 274 -1.82 -28.60 -5.25
C LYS A 274 -2.19 -27.17 -5.62
N ASP A 275 -2.72 -26.39 -4.68
CA ASP A 275 -3.16 -25.02 -4.97
C ASP A 275 -1.97 -24.11 -5.31
N ILE A 276 -0.82 -24.32 -4.66
CA ILE A 276 0.44 -23.63 -4.99
C ILE A 276 0.87 -23.96 -6.42
N ALA A 277 0.87 -25.24 -6.81
CA ALA A 277 1.26 -25.68 -8.14
C ALA A 277 0.30 -25.22 -9.25
N GLU A 278 -0.98 -25.09 -8.93
CA GLU A 278 -2.03 -24.68 -9.87
C GLU A 278 -2.22 -23.15 -9.95
N ALA A 279 -1.53 -22.35 -9.12
CA ALA A 279 -1.72 -20.90 -9.04
C ALA A 279 -1.71 -20.21 -10.42
N ASN A 280 -0.76 -20.58 -11.29
CA ASN A 280 -0.70 -20.12 -12.67
C ASN A 280 -1.97 -20.43 -13.50
N GLN A 281 -2.51 -21.63 -13.38
CA GLN A 281 -3.70 -22.05 -14.14
C GLN A 281 -4.98 -21.41 -13.58
N GLN A 282 -4.96 -21.05 -12.30
CA GLN A 282 -6.10 -20.45 -11.60
C GLN A 282 -6.18 -18.93 -11.79
N THR A 283 -5.05 -18.27 -12.06
CA THR A 283 -4.99 -16.84 -12.35
C THR A 283 -5.63 -16.50 -13.69
N LYS A 284 -6.38 -15.38 -13.71
CA LYS A 284 -6.99 -14.83 -14.92
C LYS A 284 -6.63 -13.36 -15.09
N LEU A 285 -6.37 -12.94 -16.33
CA LEU A 285 -6.32 -11.53 -16.68
C LEU A 285 -7.75 -10.95 -16.65
N VAL A 286 -7.93 -9.82 -15.95
CA VAL A 286 -9.24 -9.15 -15.86
C VAL A 286 -9.21 -7.71 -16.32
N GLY A 287 -8.03 -7.11 -16.38
CA GLY A 287 -7.85 -5.77 -16.90
C GLY A 287 -6.52 -5.57 -17.60
N ASP A 288 -6.58 -4.88 -18.74
CA ASP A 288 -5.43 -4.29 -19.42
C ASP A 288 -5.63 -2.77 -19.42
N ILE A 289 -4.87 -2.09 -18.56
CA ILE A 289 -5.00 -0.66 -18.30
C ILE A 289 -4.00 0.10 -19.18
N ASN A 290 -4.47 1.20 -19.78
CA ASN A 290 -3.62 2.03 -20.63
C ASN A 290 -2.77 2.99 -19.79
N GLY A 291 -1.81 2.42 -19.07
CA GLY A 291 -0.91 3.09 -18.13
C GLY A 291 -0.24 2.10 -17.17
N GLN A 292 0.63 2.62 -16.31
CA GLN A 292 1.29 1.84 -15.26
C GLN A 292 0.65 2.18 -13.92
N THR A 293 0.44 1.18 -13.06
CA THR A 293 -0.19 1.35 -11.74
C THR A 293 0.72 0.91 -10.59
N THR A 294 0.42 1.36 -9.37
CA THR A 294 1.15 0.96 -8.17
C THR A 294 0.28 0.17 -7.21
N MET A 295 -0.79 0.78 -6.73
CA MET A 295 -1.64 0.25 -5.67
C MET A 295 -3.03 -0.07 -6.20
N LEU A 296 -3.63 -1.13 -5.67
CA LEU A 296 -5.04 -1.45 -5.86
C LEU A 296 -5.77 -1.26 -4.53
N THR A 297 -7.02 -0.85 -4.60
CA THR A 297 -7.97 -1.03 -3.48
C THR A 297 -9.38 -1.13 -4.05
N SER A 298 -10.35 -1.46 -3.22
CA SER A 298 -11.73 -1.66 -3.65
C SER A 298 -12.75 -1.09 -2.67
N ASP A 299 -13.90 -0.69 -3.21
CA ASP A 299 -15.12 -0.49 -2.47
C ASP A 299 -16.27 -1.18 -3.22
N ARG A 300 -16.97 -2.08 -2.55
CA ARG A 300 -18.04 -2.91 -3.14
C ARG A 300 -17.57 -3.60 -4.43
N CYS A 301 -18.10 -3.21 -5.59
CA CYS A 301 -17.74 -3.76 -6.90
C CYS A 301 -16.83 -2.83 -7.71
N ALA A 302 -16.34 -1.74 -7.12
CA ALA A 302 -15.40 -0.85 -7.77
C ALA A 302 -13.98 -1.20 -7.34
N ILE A 303 -13.10 -1.40 -8.32
CA ILE A 303 -11.66 -1.40 -8.11
C ILE A 303 -11.11 -0.03 -8.46
N PHE A 304 -10.23 0.47 -7.61
CA PHE A 304 -9.53 1.72 -7.80
C PHE A 304 -8.06 1.40 -8.02
N PHE A 305 -7.39 2.25 -8.78
CA PHE A 305 -5.96 2.16 -9.04
C PHE A 305 -5.45 3.51 -9.55
N ASN A 306 -4.14 3.73 -9.53
CA ASN A 306 -3.55 4.94 -10.09
C ASN A 306 -2.98 4.73 -11.49
N ASP A 307 -2.92 5.79 -12.28
CA ASP A 307 -2.09 5.91 -13.46
C ASP A 307 -0.87 6.77 -13.12
N ILE A 308 0.31 6.15 -13.12
CA ILE A 308 1.59 6.78 -12.78
C ILE A 308 1.92 7.91 -13.76
N ALA A 309 1.81 7.66 -15.06
CA ALA A 309 2.21 8.61 -16.08
C ALA A 309 1.30 9.84 -16.11
N LYS A 310 0.01 9.66 -15.79
CA LYS A 310 -0.98 10.75 -15.74
C LYS A 310 -1.18 11.38 -14.36
N ALA A 311 -0.48 10.89 -13.33
CA ALA A 311 -0.66 11.30 -11.94
C ALA A 311 -2.15 11.37 -11.51
N SER A 312 -2.92 10.32 -11.83
CA SER A 312 -4.38 10.33 -11.67
C SER A 312 -4.92 9.09 -10.99
N ILE A 313 -6.11 9.20 -10.40
CA ILE A 313 -6.83 8.09 -9.77
C ILE A 313 -7.92 7.60 -10.71
N MET A 314 -7.80 6.33 -11.06
CA MET A 314 -8.68 5.61 -11.97
C MET A 314 -9.56 4.64 -11.18
N CYS A 315 -10.71 4.29 -11.76
CA CYS A 315 -11.61 3.30 -11.21
C CYS A 315 -12.34 2.52 -12.31
N ALA A 316 -12.67 1.27 -11.98
CA ALA A 316 -13.42 0.37 -12.85
C ALA A 316 -14.42 -0.46 -12.06
N ASP A 317 -15.55 -0.76 -12.68
CA ASP A 317 -16.57 -1.67 -12.14
C ASP A 317 -16.24 -3.10 -12.56
N ILE A 318 -15.94 -3.96 -11.59
CA ILE A 318 -15.50 -5.35 -11.81
C ILE A 318 -16.61 -6.27 -12.29
N THR A 319 -17.88 -5.83 -12.24
CA THR A 319 -19.00 -6.59 -12.84
C THR A 319 -18.96 -6.55 -14.37
N LYS A 320 -18.09 -5.72 -14.94
CA LYS A 320 -17.84 -5.58 -16.36
C LYS A 320 -16.36 -5.88 -16.62
N GLU A 321 -16.06 -6.33 -17.83
CA GLU A 321 -14.68 -6.47 -18.28
C GLU A 321 -13.94 -5.12 -18.19
N ILE A 322 -12.74 -5.11 -17.58
CA ILE A 322 -11.93 -3.90 -17.42
C ILE A 322 -11.12 -3.70 -18.71
N THR A 323 -11.68 -2.93 -19.63
CA THR A 323 -10.97 -2.47 -20.83
C THR A 323 -10.62 -0.99 -20.69
N SER A 324 -9.57 -0.53 -21.38
CA SER A 324 -9.13 0.87 -21.38
C SER A 324 -10.25 1.89 -21.68
N GLN A 325 -11.30 1.48 -22.41
CA GLN A 325 -12.47 2.32 -22.72
C GLN A 325 -13.51 2.42 -21.59
N LYS A 326 -13.49 1.48 -20.63
CA LYS A 326 -14.46 1.39 -19.52
C LYS A 326 -13.90 1.88 -18.19
N VAL A 327 -12.60 2.16 -18.12
CA VAL A 327 -11.95 2.82 -16.99
C VAL A 327 -12.37 4.29 -16.95
N ARG A 328 -12.72 4.79 -15.77
CA ARG A 328 -13.12 6.19 -15.56
C ARG A 328 -12.13 6.88 -14.62
N TYR A 329 -11.97 8.20 -14.79
CA TYR A 329 -11.33 9.04 -13.78
C TYR A 329 -12.28 9.17 -12.59
N CYS A 330 -11.88 8.68 -11.42
CA CYS A 330 -12.66 8.90 -10.20
C CYS A 330 -12.32 10.27 -9.59
N SER A 331 -11.11 10.80 -9.83
CA SER A 331 -10.73 12.17 -9.52
C SER A 331 -9.47 12.58 -10.29
N THR A 332 -9.42 13.82 -10.78
CA THR A 332 -8.21 14.42 -11.37
C THR A 332 -7.39 15.09 -10.27
N LEU A 333 -6.16 14.64 -10.06
CA LEU A 333 -5.17 15.34 -9.24
C LEU A 333 -4.50 16.41 -10.10
N ILE A 334 -4.66 17.69 -9.74
CA ILE A 334 -3.82 18.76 -10.27
C ILE A 334 -2.67 18.91 -9.28
N ILE A 335 -1.59 18.16 -9.45
CA ILE A 335 -0.36 18.40 -8.72
C ILE A 335 0.42 19.46 -9.49
N SER A 336 0.49 20.69 -8.98
CA SER A 336 1.53 21.62 -9.39
C SER A 336 2.70 21.45 -8.43
N MET A 337 3.82 20.87 -8.86
CA MET A 337 5.09 21.16 -8.18
C MET A 337 6.30 20.83 -9.03
N LEU A 338 7.18 21.81 -9.15
CA LEU A 338 8.58 21.60 -9.49
C LEU A 338 9.21 20.68 -8.43
N THR A 339 10.11 19.81 -8.90
CA THR A 339 11.07 18.96 -8.18
C THR A 339 10.56 17.66 -7.53
N PHE A 340 10.65 16.61 -8.36
CA PHE A 340 10.99 15.20 -8.12
C PHE A 340 9.99 14.29 -7.39
N LEU A 341 9.29 13.57 -8.28
CA LEU A 341 8.26 12.56 -8.14
C LEU A 341 8.83 11.22 -7.67
N PHE A 342 8.13 10.56 -6.76
CA PHE A 342 7.73 9.15 -6.69
C PHE A 342 6.94 9.04 -5.36
N LEU A 343 5.84 8.29 -5.30
CA LEU A 343 5.07 7.97 -4.07
C LEU A 343 3.98 8.93 -3.54
N LEU A 344 3.85 10.19 -4.01
CA LEU A 344 2.72 11.05 -3.58
C LEU A 344 1.34 10.46 -3.91
N ILE A 345 1.26 9.59 -4.92
CA ILE A 345 0.00 9.01 -5.38
C ILE A 345 -0.51 7.89 -4.44
N ASN A 346 0.38 7.10 -3.82
CA ASN A 346 -0.02 6.05 -2.86
C ASN A 346 -0.63 6.67 -1.60
N LEU A 347 -0.04 7.78 -1.13
CA LEU A 347 -0.48 8.52 0.05
C LEU A 347 -1.92 9.07 -0.11
N ILE A 348 -2.26 9.58 -1.29
CA ILE A 348 -3.58 10.21 -1.51
C ILE A 348 -4.68 9.15 -1.72
N PHE A 349 -4.31 8.00 -2.29
CA PHE A 349 -5.25 7.00 -2.75
C PHE A 349 -5.96 6.22 -1.62
N ARG A 350 -5.24 5.77 -0.58
CA ARG A 350 -5.86 4.99 0.52
C ARG A 350 -6.71 5.85 1.48
N SER A 351 -6.27 7.07 1.80
CA SER A 351 -7.02 8.00 2.66
C SER A 351 -8.42 8.34 2.10
N LEU A 352 -8.51 8.51 0.77
CA LEU A 352 -9.75 8.88 0.09
C LEU A 352 -10.81 7.77 0.16
N LEU A 353 -10.41 6.52 0.00
CA LEU A 353 -11.31 5.37 -0.06
C LEU A 353 -11.87 4.97 1.30
N ARG A 354 -11.11 5.21 2.37
CA ARG A 354 -11.60 5.00 3.74
C ARG A 354 -12.70 6.01 4.12
N THR A 355 -12.55 7.27 3.70
CA THR A 355 -13.60 8.30 3.90
C THR A 355 -14.92 7.88 3.21
N ILE A 356 -14.84 7.19 2.08
CA ILE A 356 -16.01 6.66 1.37
C ILE A 356 -16.60 5.43 2.09
N GLN A 357 -15.75 4.53 2.62
CA GLN A 357 -16.18 3.36 3.38
C GLN A 357 -16.80 3.71 4.74
N ASP A 358 -16.28 4.71 5.45
CA ASP A 358 -16.77 5.14 6.76
C ASP A 358 -18.05 6.00 6.66
N SER A 359 -18.33 6.59 5.49
CA SER A 359 -19.53 7.41 5.24
C SER A 359 -20.84 6.62 5.05
N ASN A 360 -20.81 5.28 5.11
CA ASN A 360 -21.97 4.40 4.92
C ASN A 360 -22.27 3.49 6.12
N PHE A 361 -22.00 3.96 7.34
CA PHE A 361 -22.59 3.41 8.56
C PHE A 361 -23.57 4.40 9.21
#